data_AF-A0A350U847-F1
#
_entry.id   AF-A0A350U847-F1
#
_cell.length_a   1.000
_cell.length_b   1.000
_cell.length_c   1.000
_cell.angle_alpha   90.00
_cell.angle_beta   90.00
_cell.angle_gamma   90.00
#
_symmetry.space_group_name_H-M   'P 1'
#
loop_
_entity.id
_entity.type
_entity.pdbx_description
1 polymer ?
#
loop_
_entity_poly.entity_id
_entity_poly.type
_entity_poly.pdbx_seq_one_letter_code
_entity_poly.pdbx_strand_id
1 'polypeptide(L)'
;MSLKDKINEDIKSAIKGGNAEAVSVLRLLNSAVKNKELEKRRRLAREGKPPAELEALSSLSDEEMIGVILGEIKKRKESIAQYSAGGREELAKKEAAELEILKKYVPEEMKNEA
;
A
#
# COMPACT_ATOMS: atom_id res chain seq x y z
N MET A 1 -7.64 6.18 15.25
CA MET A 1 -7.15 4.90 14.71
C MET A 1 -6.13 5.23 13.63
N SER A 2 -4.96 4.58 13.61
CA SER A 2 -3.93 4.86 12.61
C SER A 2 -4.36 4.36 11.22
N LEU A 3 -3.72 4.84 10.16
CA LEU A 3 -3.97 4.36 8.80
C LEU A 3 -3.61 2.86 8.66
N LYS A 4 -2.56 2.42 9.35
CA LYS A 4 -2.16 1.01 9.42
C LYS A 4 -3.24 0.14 10.07
N ASP A 5 -3.82 0.61 11.17
CA ASP A 5 -4.93 -0.09 11.83
C ASP A 5 -6.13 -0.18 10.90
N LYS A 6 -6.45 0.92 10.19
CA LYS A 6 -7.53 0.97 9.19
C LYS A 6 -7.39 -0.08 8.11
N ILE A 7 -6.22 -0.17 7.49
CA ILE A 7 -5.95 -1.18 6.48
C ILE A 7 -6.13 -2.60 7.05
N ASN A 8 -5.67 -2.87 8.27
CA ASN A 8 -5.83 -4.18 8.91
C ASN A 8 -7.28 -4.52 9.24
N GLU A 9 -8.08 -3.54 9.67
CA GLU A 9 -9.52 -3.73 9.88
C GLU A 9 -10.25 -3.96 8.56
N ASP A 10 -9.94 -3.19 7.52
CA ASP A 10 -10.54 -3.32 6.21
C ASP A 10 -10.20 -4.67 5.54
N ILE A 11 -9.00 -5.21 5.79
CA ILE A 11 -8.66 -6.60 5.41
C ILE A 11 -9.61 -7.59 6.08
N LYS A 12 -9.83 -7.46 7.40
CA LYS A 12 -10.73 -8.36 8.14
C LYS A 12 -12.16 -8.26 7.63
N SER A 13 -12.62 -7.03 7.38
CA SER A 13 -13.96 -6.77 6.83
C SER A 13 -14.11 -7.33 5.42
N ALA A 14 -13.11 -7.18 4.55
CA ALA A 14 -13.11 -7.74 3.20
C ALA A 14 -13.14 -9.28 3.21
N ILE A 15 -12.43 -9.93 4.15
CA ILE A 15 -12.49 -11.39 4.33
C ILE A 15 -13.92 -11.82 4.72
N LYS A 16 -14.50 -11.16 5.73
CA LYS A 16 -15.86 -11.48 6.20
C LYS A 16 -16.92 -11.24 5.13
N GLY A 17 -16.75 -10.20 4.32
CA GLY A 17 -17.65 -9.84 3.22
C GLY A 17 -17.42 -10.62 1.93
N GLY A 18 -16.43 -11.52 1.86
CA GLY A 18 -16.12 -12.28 0.65
C GLY A 18 -15.57 -11.44 -0.52
N ASN A 19 -15.09 -10.22 -0.27
CA ASN A 19 -14.52 -9.36 -1.30
C ASN A 19 -13.07 -9.77 -1.61
N ALA A 20 -12.92 -10.82 -2.42
CA ALA A 20 -11.63 -11.42 -2.74
C ALA A 20 -10.63 -10.42 -3.35
N GLU A 21 -11.11 -9.48 -4.18
CA GLU A 21 -10.28 -8.45 -4.80
C GLU A 21 -9.71 -7.49 -3.76
N ALA A 22 -10.56 -6.93 -2.89
CA ALA A 22 -10.09 -6.08 -1.79
C ALA A 22 -9.14 -6.82 -0.84
N VAL A 23 -9.41 -8.09 -0.54
CA VAL A 23 -8.48 -8.90 0.27
C VAL A 23 -7.11 -9.00 -0.39
N SER A 24 -7.06 -9.27 -1.70
CA SER A 24 -5.80 -9.38 -2.43
C SER A 24 -5.02 -8.06 -2.40
N VAL A 25 -5.67 -6.96 -2.78
CA VAL A 25 -5.05 -5.63 -2.86
C VAL A 25 -4.53 -5.18 -1.50
N LEU A 26 -5.35 -5.29 -0.45
CA LEU A 26 -4.98 -4.80 0.87
C LEU A 26 -3.89 -5.66 1.53
N ARG A 27 -3.83 -6.97 1.25
CA ARG A 27 -2.72 -7.82 1.71
C ARG A 27 -1.40 -7.47 1.02
N LEU A 28 -1.45 -7.17 -0.28
CA LEU A 28 -0.27 -6.70 -1.01
C LEU A 28 0.20 -5.35 -0.48
N LEU A 29 -0.71 -4.40 -0.26
CA LEU A 29 -0.38 -3.12 0.36
C LEU A 29 0.26 -3.29 1.75
N ASN A 30 -0.33 -4.13 2.62
CA ASN A 30 0.25 -4.41 3.94
C ASN A 30 1.64 -5.05 3.85
N SER A 31 1.90 -5.84 2.81
CA SER A 31 3.23 -6.41 2.55
C SER A 31 4.23 -5.33 2.13
N ALA A 32 3.82 -4.39 1.27
CA ALA A 32 4.63 -3.23 0.89
C ALA A 32 5.00 -2.37 2.11
N VAL A 33 4.04 -2.12 3.00
CA VAL A 33 4.25 -1.42 4.28
C VAL A 33 5.29 -2.14 5.14
N LYS A 34 5.13 -3.45 5.36
CA LYS A 34 6.09 -4.25 6.15
C LYS A 34 7.49 -4.25 5.53
N ASN A 35 7.59 -4.29 4.21
CA ASN A 35 8.87 -4.19 3.52
C ASN A 35 9.54 -2.83 3.77
N LYS A 36 8.77 -1.75 3.78
CA LYS A 36 9.28 -0.40 4.09
C LYS A 36 9.72 -0.27 5.55
N GLU A 37 8.95 -0.82 6.49
CA GLU A 37 9.34 -0.91 7.91
C GLU A 37 10.66 -1.69 8.06
N LEU A 38 10.81 -2.82 7.35
CA LEU A 38 12.04 -3.62 7.38
C LEU A 38 13.24 -2.87 6.78
N GLU A 39 13.04 -2.13 5.70
CA GLU A 39 14.08 -1.27 5.10
C GLU A 39 14.54 -0.20 6.10
N LYS A 40 13.58 0.51 6.72
CA LYS A 40 13.83 1.52 7.77
C LYS A 40 14.57 0.90 8.96
N ARG A 41 14.14 -0.28 9.40
CA ARG A 41 14.78 -1.05 10.48
C ARG A 41 16.23 -1.40 10.18
N ARG A 42 16.51 -1.92 8.97
CA ARG A 42 17.87 -2.23 8.52
C ARG A 42 18.75 -0.99 8.48
N ARG A 43 18.21 0.16 8.06
CA ARG A 43 18.92 1.43 8.07
C ARG A 43 19.28 1.85 9.50
N LEU A 44 18.30 1.88 10.41
CA LEU A 44 18.49 2.25 11.82
C LEU A 44 19.48 1.33 12.54
N ALA A 45 19.46 0.03 12.23
CA ALA A 45 20.43 -0.92 12.78
C ALA A 45 21.87 -0.59 12.32
N ARG A 46 22.07 -0.22 11.06
CA ARG A 46 23.38 0.23 10.55
C ARG A 46 23.84 1.56 11.16
N GLU A 47 22.90 2.41 11.54
CA GLU A 47 23.16 3.67 12.26
C GLU A 47 23.46 3.45 13.76
N GLY A 48 23.46 2.19 14.23
CA GLY A 48 23.80 1.85 15.61
C GLY A 48 22.67 2.07 16.62
N LYS A 49 21.41 2.17 16.18
CA LYS A 49 20.27 2.29 17.10
C LYS A 49 20.09 1.02 17.95
N PRO A 50 19.70 1.12 19.23
CA PRO A 50 19.56 -0.03 20.11
C PRO A 50 18.55 -1.06 19.58
N PRO A 51 18.85 -2.37 19.58
CA PRO A 51 17.94 -3.41 19.09
C PRO A 51 16.54 -3.37 19.72
N ALA A 52 16.45 -3.00 21.00
CA ALA A 52 15.19 -2.88 21.74
C ALA A 52 14.28 -1.75 21.21
N GLU A 53 14.84 -0.73 20.56
CA GLU A 53 14.08 0.42 20.02
C GLU A 53 13.78 0.28 18.53
N LEU A 54 14.48 -0.63 17.82
CA LEU A 54 14.40 -0.76 16.37
C LEU A 54 12.98 -0.99 15.86
N GLU A 55 12.17 -1.79 16.57
CA GLU A 55 10.80 -2.06 16.16
C GLU A 55 9.95 -0.79 16.17
N ALA A 56 9.90 -0.09 17.31
CA ALA A 56 9.15 1.15 17.47
C ALA A 56 9.62 2.24 16.51
N LEU A 57 10.95 2.45 16.39
CA LEU A 57 11.52 3.44 15.49
C LEU A 57 11.32 3.11 14.00
N SER A 58 11.18 1.82 13.67
CA SER A 58 10.94 1.37 12.29
C SER A 58 9.48 1.40 11.87
N SER A 59 8.54 1.63 12.80
CA SER A 59 7.13 1.75 12.43
C SER A 59 6.91 3.00 11.57
N LEU A 60 5.99 2.90 10.61
CA LEU A 60 5.65 4.02 9.75
C LEU A 60 4.62 4.93 10.42
N SER A 61 4.84 6.25 10.31
CA SER A 61 3.78 7.23 10.54
C SER A 61 2.69 7.16 9.46
N ASP A 62 1.54 7.80 9.69
CA ASP A 62 0.49 7.89 8.68
C ASP A 62 0.97 8.60 7.39
N GLU A 63 1.87 9.58 7.51
CA GLU A 63 2.49 10.25 6.37
C GLU A 63 3.40 9.30 5.56
N GLU A 64 4.23 8.51 6.25
CA GLU A 64 5.06 7.49 5.60
C GLU A 64 4.20 6.39 4.95
N MET A 65 3.08 6.02 5.58
CA MET A 65 2.09 5.09 5.02
C MET A 65 1.47 5.64 3.73
N ILE A 66 1.06 6.91 3.72
CA ILE A 66 0.57 7.59 2.51
C ILE A 66 1.62 7.52 1.41
N GLY A 67 2.90 7.80 1.73
CA GLY A 67 4.00 7.69 0.77
C GLY A 67 4.11 6.29 0.13
N VAL A 68 3.92 5.21 0.91
CA VAL A 68 3.89 3.84 0.37
C VAL A 68 2.68 3.64 -0.55
N ILE A 69 1.49 4.11 -0.14
CA ILE A 69 0.26 3.96 -0.94
C ILE A 69 0.35 4.71 -2.26
N LEU A 70 0.88 5.94 -2.27
CA LEU A 70 1.11 6.72 -3.50
C LEU A 70 2.06 5.97 -4.45
N GLY A 71 3.11 5.33 -3.91
CA GLY A 71 4.00 4.48 -4.69
C GLY A 71 3.29 3.28 -5.35
N GLU A 72 2.39 2.63 -4.63
CA GLU A 72 1.58 1.53 -5.18
C GLU A 72 0.56 2.03 -6.22
N ILE A 73 -0.09 3.18 -5.97
CA ILE A 73 -0.99 3.84 -6.93
C ILE A 73 -0.28 4.10 -8.26
N LYS A 74 0.93 4.67 -8.19
CA LYS A 74 1.74 4.95 -9.38
C LYS A 74 2.05 3.67 -10.18
N LYS A 75 2.45 2.58 -9.51
CA LYS A 75 2.68 1.28 -10.16
C LYS A 75 1.44 0.75 -10.88
N ARG A 76 0.24 0.94 -10.31
CA ARG A 76 -1.03 0.59 -10.95
C ARG A 76 -1.27 1.43 -12.20
N LYS A 77 -1.08 2.75 -12.13
CA LYS A 77 -1.23 3.63 -13.30
C LYS A 77 -0.28 3.25 -14.45
N GLU A 78 0.98 2.97 -14.13
CA GLU A 78 1.98 2.51 -15.10
C GLU A 78 1.58 1.16 -15.72
N SER A 79 1.09 0.22 -14.90
CA SER A 79 0.65 -1.10 -15.37
C SER A 79 -0.59 -1.00 -16.25
N ILE A 80 -1.57 -0.15 -15.91
CA ILE A 80 -2.74 0.16 -16.75
C ILE A 80 -2.29 0.65 -18.12
N ALA A 81 -1.42 1.67 -18.16
CA ALA A 81 -0.93 2.23 -19.42
C ALA A 81 -0.21 1.17 -20.27
N GLN A 82 0.64 0.34 -19.66
CA GLN A 82 1.36 -0.74 -20.35
C GLN A 82 0.41 -1.82 -20.89
N TYR A 83 -0.58 -2.25 -20.11
CA TYR A 83 -1.54 -3.27 -20.55
C TYR A 83 -2.47 -2.73 -21.66
N SER A 84 -2.94 -1.49 -21.55
CA SER A 84 -3.72 -0.83 -22.60
C SER A 84 -2.91 -0.69 -23.88
N ALA A 85 -1.66 -0.23 -23.81
CA ALA A 85 -0.79 -0.12 -24.97
C ALA A 85 -0.50 -1.48 -25.63
N GLY A 86 -0.47 -2.55 -24.84
CA GLY A 86 -0.30 -3.93 -25.32
C GLY A 86 -1.58 -4.63 -25.77
N GLY A 87 -2.73 -3.95 -25.83
CA GLY A 87 -4.02 -4.54 -26.21
C GLY A 87 -4.60 -5.53 -25.20
N ARG A 88 -4.12 -5.53 -23.95
CA ARG A 88 -4.55 -6.43 -22.88
C ARG A 88 -5.57 -5.74 -21.96
N GLU A 89 -6.71 -5.34 -22.51
CA GLU A 89 -7.70 -4.53 -21.79
C GLU A 89 -8.22 -5.17 -20.49
N GLU A 90 -8.39 -6.50 -20.46
CA GLU A 90 -8.86 -7.19 -19.25
C GLU A 90 -7.87 -7.04 -18.07
N LEU A 91 -6.56 -7.02 -18.36
CA LEU A 91 -5.55 -6.75 -17.34
C LEU A 91 -5.54 -5.26 -16.93
N ALA A 92 -5.73 -4.35 -17.88
CA ALA A 92 -5.85 -2.92 -17.58
C ALA A 92 -7.06 -2.62 -16.68
N LYS A 93 -8.22 -3.24 -16.96
CA LYS A 93 -9.44 -3.10 -16.12
C LYS A 93 -9.21 -3.63 -14.72
N LYS A 94 -8.51 -4.76 -14.57
CA LYS A 94 -8.15 -5.31 -13.27
C LYS A 94 -7.26 -4.34 -12.47
N GLU A 95 -6.18 -3.83 -13.07
CA GLU A 95 -5.31 -2.85 -12.41
C GLU A 95 -6.07 -1.56 -12.04
N ALA A 96 -7.04 -1.13 -12.88
CA ALA A 96 -7.90 0.01 -12.58
C ALA A 96 -8.84 -0.24 -11.39
N ALA A 97 -9.40 -1.44 -11.25
CA ALA A 97 -10.18 -1.80 -10.07
C ALA A 97 -9.32 -1.80 -8.79
N GLU A 98 -8.10 -2.34 -8.87
CA GLU A 98 -7.15 -2.31 -7.75
C GLU A 98 -6.76 -0.88 -7.37
N LEU A 99 -6.54 -0.01 -8.37
CA LEU A 99 -6.23 1.41 -8.17
C LEU A 99 -7.32 2.13 -7.37
N GLU A 100 -8.59 1.91 -7.71
CA GLU A 100 -9.71 2.55 -7.00
C GLU A 100 -9.84 2.08 -5.54
N ILE A 101 -9.40 0.87 -5.23
CA ILE A 101 -9.32 0.40 -3.83
C ILE A 101 -8.23 1.16 -3.08
N LEU A 102 -7.03 1.32 -3.67
CA LEU A 102 -5.91 2.03 -3.04
C LEU A 102 -6.21 3.52 -2.80
N LYS A 103 -6.89 4.18 -3.73
CA LYS A 103 -7.26 5.60 -3.61
C LYS A 103 -8.11 5.92 -2.38
N LYS A 104 -8.79 4.94 -1.79
CA LYS A 104 -9.59 5.13 -0.56
C LYS A 104 -8.74 5.46 0.68
N TYR A 105 -7.43 5.24 0.61
CA TYR A 105 -6.50 5.39 1.73
C TYR A 105 -5.56 6.60 1.60
N VAL A 106 -5.77 7.45 0.60
CA VAL A 106 -5.04 8.73 0.45
C VAL A 106 -6.01 9.91 0.53
N PRO A 107 -5.55 11.09 0.98
CA PRO A 107 -6.37 12.31 1.00
C PRO A 107 -6.93 12.65 -0.38
N GLU A 108 -8.14 13.23 -0.43
CA GLU A 108 -8.82 13.63 -1.68
C GLU A 108 -7.92 14.48 -2.60
N GLU A 109 -7.20 15.42 -2.00
CA GLU A 109 -6.29 16.35 -2.71
C GLU A 109 -5.18 15.60 -3.47
N MET A 110 -4.74 14.45 -2.94
CA MET A 110 -3.64 13.66 -3.50
C MET A 110 -4.11 12.58 -4.48
N LYS A 111 -5.42 12.31 -4.61
CA LYS A 111 -5.94 11.26 -5.50
C LYS A 111 -5.67 11.52 -6.98
N ASN A 112 -5.57 12.80 -7.35
CA ASN A 112 -5.36 13.25 -8.73
C ASN A 112 -3.88 13.43 -9.08
N GLU A 113 -3.02 13.67 -8.09
CA GLU A 113 -1.56 13.76 -8.23
C GLU A 113 -0.87 12.38 -8.16
N ALA A 114 -1.62 11.36 -7.72
CA ALA A 114 -1.36 9.91 -7.71
C ALA A 114 -0.61 9.36 -8.93
#